data_AF-A0A3M4T759-F1
#
_entry.id   AF-A0A3M4T759-F1
#
_cell.length_a   1.000
_cell.length_b   1.000
_cell.length_c   1.000
_cell.angle_alpha   90.00
_cell.angle_beta   90.00
_cell.angle_gamma   90.00
#
_symmetry.space_group_name_H-M   'P 1'
#
loop_
_entity.id
_entity.type
_entity.pdbx_description
1 polymer ?
#
loop_
_entity_poly.entity_id
_entity_poly.type
_entity_poly.pdbx_seq_one_letter_code
_entity_poly.pdbx_strand_id
1 'polypeptide(L)'
;EGQLHSVPFRSPSEHFKPKSLGQQTAVVVTPSGHEVFTDTLNRICVRFHWDRLSQDGELGSCWLRMMQPSSGPDWGSVHVPRAGEEVV
;
A
#
# COMPACT_ATOMS: atom_id res chain seq x y z
N GLU A 1 19.16 38.19 11.16
CA GLU A 1 19.44 38.28 9.71
C GLU A 1 18.15 37.97 8.95
N GLY A 2 17.82 38.76 7.93
CA GLY A 2 16.62 38.56 7.11
C GLY A 2 16.95 37.81 5.82
N GLN A 3 16.00 37.05 5.29
CA GLN A 3 16.17 36.38 4.01
C GLN A 3 16.11 37.37 2.84
N LEU A 4 16.98 37.18 1.83
CA LEU A 4 16.97 37.97 0.59
C LEU A 4 15.69 37.72 -0.21
N HIS A 5 15.04 38.80 -0.68
CA HIS A 5 13.83 38.74 -1.49
C HIS A 5 14.01 37.98 -2.82
N SER A 6 15.24 37.95 -3.35
CA SER A 6 15.58 37.23 -4.58
C SER A 6 15.65 35.72 -4.43
N VAL A 7 15.64 35.19 -3.19
CA VAL A 7 15.75 33.76 -2.91
C VAL A 7 14.39 33.24 -2.45
N PRO A 8 13.75 32.31 -3.19
CA PRO A 8 12.50 31.69 -2.75
C PRO A 8 12.68 30.98 -1.42
N PHE A 9 11.85 31.31 -0.42
CA PHE A 9 11.85 30.61 0.87
C PHE A 9 11.49 29.13 0.73
N ARG A 10 12.15 28.30 1.53
CA ARG A 10 11.84 26.89 1.76
C ARG A 10 11.93 26.65 3.26
N SER A 11 10.95 25.95 3.80
CA SER A 11 10.94 25.59 5.22
C SER A 11 12.14 24.70 5.57
N PRO A 12 12.80 24.92 6.72
CA PRO A 12 13.83 24.01 7.23
C PRO A 12 13.30 22.58 7.42
N SER A 13 14.17 21.58 7.25
CA SER A 13 13.83 20.17 7.47
C SER A 13 13.94 19.79 8.96
N GLU A 14 13.07 20.37 9.79
CA GLU A 14 13.05 20.15 11.25
C GLU A 14 12.27 18.90 11.66
N HIS A 15 11.40 18.39 10.79
CA HIS A 15 10.53 17.25 11.07
C HIS A 15 11.25 15.93 10.76
N PHE A 16 11.18 14.99 11.70
CA PHE A 16 11.71 13.65 11.48
C PHE A 16 10.76 12.82 10.61
N LYS A 17 11.33 12.09 9.64
CA LYS A 17 10.57 11.10 8.86
C LYS A 17 10.09 9.98 9.80
N PRO A 18 8.81 9.57 9.72
CA PRO A 18 8.33 8.39 10.44
C PRO A 18 9.19 7.17 10.11
N LYS A 19 9.64 6.44 11.13
CA LYS A 19 10.40 5.20 10.96
C LYS A 19 9.42 4.03 10.94
N SER A 20 9.46 3.19 9.91
CA SER A 20 8.73 1.91 9.92
C SER A 20 9.45 0.95 10.87
N LEU A 21 8.69 0.29 11.74
CA LEU A 21 9.20 -0.63 12.77
C LEU A 21 9.55 -2.03 12.23
N GLY A 22 9.29 -2.30 10.95
CA GLY A 22 9.54 -3.60 10.31
C GLY A 22 8.42 -4.00 9.36
N GLN A 23 8.36 -5.29 9.05
CA GLN A 23 7.25 -5.90 8.34
C GLN A 23 5.99 -5.84 9.20
N GLN A 24 4.85 -5.60 8.56
CA GLN A 24 3.54 -5.52 9.22
C GLN A 24 2.57 -6.39 8.45
N THR A 25 1.58 -6.94 9.14
CA THR A 25 0.50 -7.65 8.48
C THR A 25 -0.65 -6.70 8.14
N ALA A 26 -1.45 -7.08 7.15
CA ALA A 26 -2.63 -6.36 6.70
C ALA A 26 -3.67 -7.33 6.15
N VAL A 27 -4.92 -6.89 6.05
CA VAL A 27 -6.03 -7.72 5.55
C VAL A 27 -6.37 -7.30 4.12
N VAL A 28 -6.49 -8.26 3.21
CA VAL A 28 -6.89 -8.02 1.82
C VAL A 28 -8.32 -7.47 1.77
N VAL A 29 -8.50 -6.36 1.04
CA VAL A 29 -9.81 -5.74 0.83
C VAL A 29 -10.19 -5.75 -0.65
N THR A 30 -11.48 -5.94 -0.88
CA THR A 30 -12.09 -5.99 -2.21
C THR A 30 -13.39 -5.19 -2.17
N PRO A 31 -13.92 -4.76 -3.34
CA PRO A 31 -15.26 -4.19 -3.40
C PRO A 31 -16.29 -5.21 -2.89
N SER A 32 -17.33 -4.73 -2.23
CA SER A 32 -18.38 -5.60 -1.66
C SER A 32 -18.89 -6.62 -2.68
N GLY A 33 -18.98 -7.89 -2.27
CA GLY A 33 -19.42 -8.99 -3.11
C GLY A 33 -18.36 -9.60 -4.03
N HIS A 34 -17.12 -9.09 -4.02
CA HIS A 34 -16.01 -9.68 -4.80
C HIS A 34 -15.07 -10.46 -3.89
N GLU A 35 -14.84 -11.73 -4.20
CA GLU A 35 -13.86 -12.55 -3.48
C GLU A 35 -12.42 -12.21 -3.88
N VAL A 36 -12.21 -11.86 -5.15
CA VAL A 36 -10.91 -11.51 -5.73
C VAL A 36 -11.06 -10.20 -6.49
N PHE A 37 -10.13 -9.27 -6.26
CA PHE A 37 -10.08 -7.99 -6.97
C PHE A 37 -8.63 -7.56 -7.21
N THR A 38 -8.21 -7.58 -8.48
CA THR A 38 -6.84 -7.27 -8.88
C THR A 38 -6.78 -6.46 -10.18
N ASP A 39 -5.63 -5.86 -10.44
CA ASP A 39 -5.32 -5.22 -11.72
C ASP A 39 -4.54 -6.15 -12.67
N THR A 40 -4.10 -5.63 -13.83
CA THR A 40 -3.35 -6.38 -14.83
C THR A 40 -2.00 -6.92 -14.35
N LEU A 41 -1.52 -6.49 -13.18
CA LEU A 41 -0.28 -6.95 -12.58
C LEU A 41 -0.53 -7.86 -11.36
N ASN A 42 -1.77 -8.30 -11.16
CA ASN A 42 -2.20 -9.06 -9.99
C ASN A 42 -1.89 -8.35 -8.66
N ARG A 43 -1.91 -7.01 -8.64
CA ARG A 43 -1.78 -6.25 -7.40
C ARG A 43 -3.06 -6.34 -6.60
N ILE A 44 -2.92 -6.20 -5.28
CA ILE A 44 -4.04 -6.22 -4.34
C ILE A 44 -4.14 -4.90 -3.58
N CYS A 45 -5.29 -4.67 -2.97
CA CYS A 45 -5.52 -3.62 -2.00
C CYS A 45 -5.63 -4.25 -0.60
N VAL A 46 -5.15 -3.58 0.43
CA VAL A 46 -5.19 -4.07 1.81
C VAL A 46 -5.63 -2.97 2.76
N ARG A 47 -6.16 -3.36 3.91
CA ARG A 47 -6.35 -2.48 5.06
C ARG A 47 -5.35 -2.86 6.14
N PHE A 48 -4.51 -1.90 6.52
CA PHE A 48 -3.62 -2.05 7.67
C PHE A 48 -4.42 -1.97 8.97
N HIS A 49 -3.95 -2.65 10.02
CA HIS A 49 -4.64 -2.69 11.32
C HIS A 49 -4.77 -1.33 12.00
N TRP A 50 -3.89 -0.38 11.66
CA TRP A 50 -3.91 0.99 12.19
C TRP A 50 -4.78 1.95 11.37
N ASP A 51 -5.32 1.50 10.23
CA ASP A 51 -6.24 2.29 9.43
C ASP A 51 -7.64 2.30 10.08
N ARG A 52 -8.07 3.48 10.50
CA ARG A 52 -9.35 3.73 11.17
C ARG A 52 -10.33 4.54 10.30
N LEU A 53 -9.93 4.90 9.08
CA LEU A 53 -10.70 5.80 8.22
C LEU A 53 -11.40 5.03 7.10
N SER A 54 -10.79 3.96 6.59
CA SER A 54 -11.36 3.16 5.51
C SER A 54 -12.57 2.35 5.99
N GLN A 55 -13.65 2.41 5.23
CA GLN A 55 -14.86 1.63 5.47
C GLN A 55 -14.73 0.23 4.87
N ASP A 56 -15.52 -0.71 5.39
CA ASP A 56 -15.54 -2.07 4.84
C ASP A 56 -16.07 -2.05 3.39
N GLY A 57 -15.36 -2.72 2.48
CA GLY A 57 -15.69 -2.75 1.05
C GLY A 57 -15.13 -1.59 0.23
N GLU A 58 -14.49 -0.61 0.87
CA GLU A 58 -13.66 0.37 0.17
C GLU A 58 -12.23 -0.16 0.00
N LEU A 59 -11.56 0.25 -1.07
CA LEU A 59 -10.25 -0.29 -1.42
C LEU A 59 -9.11 0.11 -0.48
N GLY A 60 -9.33 1.01 0.50
CA GLY A 60 -8.50 1.24 1.71
C GLY A 60 -7.01 1.66 1.54
N SER A 61 -6.37 1.33 0.43
CA SER A 61 -4.97 1.56 0.11
C SER A 61 -4.77 1.79 -1.39
N CYS A 62 -3.53 2.09 -1.76
CA CYS A 62 -3.09 1.95 -3.15
C CYS A 62 -2.90 0.46 -3.53
N TRP A 63 -2.66 0.22 -4.82
CA TRP A 63 -2.30 -1.09 -5.34
C TRP A 63 -0.91 -1.53 -4.86
N LEU A 64 -0.86 -2.66 -4.17
CA LEU A 64 0.37 -3.27 -3.67
C LEU A 64 0.76 -4.48 -4.51
N ARG A 65 2.05 -4.57 -4.85
CA ARG A 65 2.63 -5.76 -5.48
C ARG A 65 2.83 -6.85 -4.43
N MET A 66 2.56 -8.08 -4.82
CA MET A 66 2.78 -9.26 -3.99
C MET A 66 4.01 -10.03 -4.45
N MET A 67 4.70 -10.64 -3.49
CA MET A 67 5.77 -11.61 -3.77
C MET A 67 5.15 -12.90 -4.30
N GLN A 68 5.79 -13.54 -5.28
CA GLN A 68 5.38 -14.84 -5.83
C GLN A 68 6.56 -15.81 -5.77
N PRO A 69 6.32 -17.12 -5.55
CA PRO A 69 7.38 -18.14 -5.52
C PRO A 69 8.26 -18.16 -6.78
N SER A 70 7.69 -17.86 -7.95
CA SER A 70 8.43 -17.68 -9.21
C SER A 70 7.77 -16.63 -10.10
N SER A 71 8.57 -15.85 -10.83
CA SER A 71 8.08 -14.82 -11.76
C SER A 71 9.04 -14.67 -12.94
N GLY A 72 8.53 -14.88 -14.15
CA GLY A 72 9.17 -14.59 -15.42
C GLY A 72 8.31 -13.66 -16.28
N PRO A 73 8.74 -13.31 -17.51
CA PRO A 73 8.04 -12.37 -18.37
C PRO A 73 6.57 -12.75 -18.66
N ASP A 74 6.32 -14.03 -18.96
CA ASP A 74 4.98 -14.57 -19.29
C ASP A 74 4.75 -15.95 -18.64
N TRP A 75 5.50 -16.28 -17.59
CA TRP A 75 5.41 -17.56 -16.89
C TRP A 75 5.72 -17.40 -15.40
N GLY A 76 5.27 -18.35 -14.58
CA GLY A 76 5.52 -18.37 -13.15
C GLY A 76 4.32 -18.86 -12.36
N SER A 77 4.41 -18.75 -11.05
CA SER A 77 3.32 -19.06 -10.12
C SER A 77 2.42 -17.84 -9.93
N VAL A 78 1.11 -18.07 -9.87
CA VAL A 78 0.14 -17.04 -9.51
C VAL A 78 -0.77 -17.57 -8.42
N HIS A 79 -0.68 -16.96 -7.23
CA HIS A 79 -1.64 -17.16 -6.15
C HIS A 79 -2.05 -15.79 -5.62
N VAL A 80 -3.25 -15.36 -6.00
CA VAL A 80 -3.81 -14.06 -5.63
C VAL A 80 -4.53 -14.19 -4.29
N PRO A 81 -4.15 -13.40 -3.27
CA PRO A 81 -4.86 -13.36 -2.00
C PRO A 81 -6.31 -12.88 -2.17
N ARG A 82 -7.22 -13.52 -1.41
CA ARG A 82 -8.67 -13.29 -1.44
C ARG A 82 -9.10 -12.32 -0.35
N ALA A 83 -10.30 -11.76 -0.49
CA ALA A 83 -10.89 -10.86 0.49
C ALA A 83 -10.86 -11.47 1.91
N GLY A 84 -10.33 -10.72 2.88
CA GLY A 84 -10.24 -11.15 4.27
C GLY A 84 -8.99 -11.98 4.62
N GLU A 85 -8.18 -12.40 3.65
CA GLU A 85 -6.91 -13.07 3.93
C GLU A 85 -5.90 -12.08 4.53
N GLU A 86 -5.11 -12.55 5.49
CA GLU A 86 -4.03 -11.77 6.10
C GLU A 86 -2.71 -11.98 5.33
N VAL A 87 -2.03 -10.88 5.01
CA VAL A 87 -0.77 -10.87 4.26
C VAL A 87 0.33 -10.12 5.01
N VAL A 88 1.59 -10.35 4.64
CA VAL A 88 2.80 -9.70 5.18
C VAL A 88 3.53 -8.94 4.09
#